data_AF-A0A945CFW3-F1
#
_entry.id   AF-A0A945CFW3-F1
#
_cell.length_a   1.000
_cell.length_b   1.000
_cell.length_c   1.000
_cell.angle_alpha   90.00
_cell.angle_beta   90.00
_cell.angle_gamma   90.00
#
_symmetry.space_group_name_H-M   'P 1'
#
loop_
_entity.id
_entity.type
_entity.pdbx_description
1 polymer ?
#
loop_
_entity_poly.entity_id
_entity_poly.type
_entity_poly.pdbx_seq_one_letter_code
_entity_poly.pdbx_strand_id
1 'polypeptide(L)'
;KLWQKFELGPKDDVFTGGLMHDIGKVTMLMCLEDSLSLVTALIEAEVQEQQEQGKLWAHAVVEIERFLMKDIDHQIIGGRLADRWEMAPEIQQVISHHHEPHEQSPPLLKLVALANLAGSTLFPYPATDAQHPFPQLFQRIEQAMKKSGKTGPEGIDEAISQDIFEDLVDVLNRLEIPSYLWEIVDFKTFFKICYMLAPKIRSAAIAFLQQTG
;
A
#
# COMPACT_ATOMS: atom_id res chain seq x y z
N LYS A 1 -8.52 -17.03 5.03
CA LYS A 1 -8.07 -16.16 3.91
C LYS A 1 -8.67 -14.77 4.14
N LEU A 2 -7.91 -13.68 4.01
CA LEU A 2 -8.35 -12.32 4.41
C LEU A 2 -9.71 -11.94 3.80
N TRP A 3 -9.92 -12.28 2.53
CA TRP A 3 -11.17 -12.03 1.81
C TRP A 3 -12.41 -12.75 2.37
N GLN A 4 -12.25 -13.81 3.17
CA GLN A 4 -13.39 -14.51 3.80
C GLN A 4 -14.04 -13.68 4.91
N LYS A 5 -13.40 -12.59 5.35
CA LYS A 5 -14.00 -11.62 6.27
C LYS A 5 -14.87 -10.58 5.57
N PHE A 6 -14.86 -10.55 4.24
CA PHE A 6 -15.65 -9.61 3.45
C PHE A 6 -16.86 -10.34 2.88
N GLU A 7 -18.03 -9.75 3.03
CA GLU A 7 -19.28 -10.25 2.45
C GLU A 7 -19.33 -9.90 0.96
N LEU A 8 -18.52 -10.60 0.17
CA LEU A 8 -18.42 -10.38 -1.26
C LEU A 8 -19.68 -10.86 -1.98
N GLY A 9 -20.17 -10.04 -2.90
CA GLY A 9 -21.31 -10.36 -3.77
C GLY A 9 -20.96 -11.39 -4.84
N PRO A 10 -21.96 -12.02 -5.47
CA PRO A 10 -21.75 -13.02 -6.52
C PRO A 10 -21.08 -12.48 -7.79
N LYS A 11 -21.05 -11.15 -7.96
CA LYS A 11 -20.40 -10.45 -9.08
C LYS A 11 -19.03 -9.88 -8.73
N ASP A 12 -18.61 -9.96 -7.45
CA ASP A 12 -17.34 -9.40 -7.02
C ASP A 12 -16.19 -10.29 -7.49
N ASP A 13 -15.41 -9.79 -8.45
CA ASP A 13 -14.19 -10.43 -8.91
C ASP A 13 -12.97 -9.80 -8.19
N VAL A 14 -12.55 -10.44 -7.11
CA VAL A 14 -11.40 -10.01 -6.30
C VAL A 14 -10.11 -10.01 -7.09
N PHE A 15 -9.91 -10.99 -7.98
CA PHE A 15 -8.68 -11.10 -8.74
C PHE A 15 -8.58 -9.98 -9.76
N THR A 16 -9.65 -9.76 -10.54
CA THR A 16 -9.70 -8.66 -11.51
C THR A 16 -9.65 -7.31 -10.81
N GLY A 17 -10.36 -7.12 -9.70
CA GLY A 17 -10.30 -5.88 -8.91
C GLY A 17 -8.88 -5.56 -8.44
N GLY A 18 -8.17 -6.55 -7.87
CA GLY A 18 -6.79 -6.39 -7.45
C GLY A 18 -5.81 -6.16 -8.61
N LEU A 19 -5.99 -6.83 -9.75
CA LEU A 19 -5.13 -6.65 -10.93
C LEU A 19 -5.33 -5.27 -11.57
N MET A 20 -6.55 -4.77 -11.58
CA MET A 20 -6.94 -3.58 -12.34
C MET A 20 -6.89 -2.28 -11.54
N HIS A 21 -6.88 -2.32 -10.21
CA HIS A 21 -7.01 -1.12 -9.37
C HIS A 21 -6.06 0.03 -9.77
N ASP A 22 -4.83 -0.32 -10.13
CA ASP A 22 -3.74 0.60 -10.46
C ASP A 22 -3.54 0.82 -11.98
N ILE A 23 -4.49 0.42 -12.83
CA ILE A 23 -4.37 0.55 -14.30
C ILE A 23 -4.13 2.00 -14.76
N GLY A 24 -4.52 2.98 -13.96
CA GLY A 24 -4.21 4.39 -14.17
C GLY A 24 -2.71 4.67 -14.22
N LYS A 25 -1.89 4.02 -13.39
CA LYS A 25 -0.43 4.18 -13.39
C LYS A 25 0.19 3.68 -14.69
N VAL A 26 -0.31 2.56 -15.22
CA VAL A 26 0.12 2.04 -16.54
C VAL A 26 -0.25 3.03 -17.64
N THR A 27 -1.45 3.62 -17.57
CA THR A 27 -1.90 4.63 -18.53
C THR A 27 -1.05 5.90 -18.45
N MET A 28 -0.71 6.35 -17.25
CA MET A 28 0.21 7.46 -17.04
C MET A 28 1.58 7.17 -17.65
N LEU A 29 2.12 5.97 -17.44
CA LEU A 29 3.39 5.57 -18.02
C LEU A 29 3.37 5.61 -19.57
N MET A 30 2.27 5.18 -20.18
CA MET A 30 2.17 5.09 -21.64
C MET A 30 1.79 6.41 -22.33
N CYS A 31 1.04 7.28 -21.65
CA CYS A 31 0.43 8.45 -22.28
C CYS A 31 0.84 9.78 -21.66
N LEU A 32 1.43 9.78 -20.46
CA LEU A 32 1.77 10.96 -19.67
C LEU A 32 3.18 10.81 -19.04
N GLU A 33 4.12 10.23 -19.80
CA GLU A 33 5.47 9.90 -19.33
C GLU A 33 6.19 11.11 -18.70
N ASP A 34 6.05 12.30 -19.29
CA ASP A 34 6.62 13.53 -18.75
C ASP A 34 6.03 13.89 -17.37
N SER A 35 4.71 13.72 -17.18
CA SER A 35 4.06 13.98 -15.90
C SER A 35 4.49 12.97 -14.83
N LEU A 36 4.60 11.69 -15.20
CA LEU A 36 5.08 10.65 -14.29
C LEU A 36 6.56 10.87 -13.90
N SER A 37 7.37 11.37 -14.84
CA SER A 37 8.76 11.75 -14.58
C SER A 37 8.85 12.89 -13.58
N LEU A 38 7.96 13.89 -13.66
CA LEU A 38 7.89 14.99 -12.68
C LEU A 38 7.47 14.49 -11.29
N VAL A 39 6.49 13.57 -11.21
CA VAL A 39 6.09 12.92 -9.94
C VAL A 39 7.28 12.21 -9.30
N THR A 40 8.00 11.42 -10.10
CA THR A 40 9.19 10.69 -9.62
C THR A 40 10.29 11.65 -9.15
N ALA A 41 10.57 12.70 -9.91
CA ALA A 41 11.58 13.69 -9.56
C ALA A 41 11.24 14.46 -8.26
N LEU A 42 9.95 14.79 -8.04
CA LEU A 42 9.52 15.42 -6.80
C LEU A 42 9.67 14.48 -5.60
N ILE A 43 9.30 13.21 -5.75
CA ILE A 43 9.51 12.20 -4.69
C ILE A 43 11.00 12.09 -4.35
N GLU A 44 11.87 11.99 -5.35
CA GLU A 44 13.33 11.93 -5.12
C GLU A 44 13.86 13.15 -4.37
N ALA A 45 13.37 14.35 -4.72
CA ALA A 45 13.74 15.59 -4.04
C ALA A 45 13.26 15.61 -2.57
N GLU A 46 12.01 15.23 -2.30
CA GLU A 46 11.48 15.14 -0.94
C GLU A 46 12.24 14.10 -0.11
N VAL A 47 12.60 12.97 -0.70
CA VAL A 47 13.38 11.91 -0.05
C VAL A 47 14.75 12.43 0.35
N GLN A 48 15.45 13.13 -0.56
CA GLN A 48 16.75 13.73 -0.28
C GLN A 48 16.66 14.76 0.85
N GLU A 49 15.63 15.63 0.83
CA GLU A 49 15.40 16.62 1.89
C GLU A 49 15.18 15.95 3.26
N GLN A 50 14.35 14.89 3.32
CA GLN A 50 14.13 14.17 4.57
C GLN A 50 15.42 13.50 5.07
N GLN A 51 16.22 12.92 4.18
CA GLN A 51 17.49 12.28 4.55
C GLN A 51 18.51 13.28 5.11
N GLU A 52 18.58 14.50 4.55
CA GLU A 52 19.42 15.58 5.10
C GLU A 52 19.01 16.00 6.51
N GLN A 53 17.72 15.84 6.84
CA GLN A 53 17.18 16.05 8.19
C GLN A 53 17.28 14.82 9.09
N GLY A 54 17.89 13.72 8.63
CA GLY A 54 17.97 12.45 9.35
C GLY A 54 16.62 11.74 9.51
N LYS A 55 15.67 12.01 8.62
CA LYS A 55 14.32 11.42 8.60
C LYS A 55 14.16 10.48 7.41
N LEU A 56 13.16 9.61 7.50
CA LEU A 56 12.73 8.73 6.41
C LEU A 56 11.50 9.32 5.74
N TRP A 57 11.39 9.15 4.43
CA TRP A 57 10.27 9.63 3.65
C TRP A 57 9.08 8.67 3.76
N ALA A 58 7.89 9.24 3.95
CA ALA A 58 6.61 8.55 3.98
C ALA A 58 5.56 9.60 3.66
N HIS A 59 5.01 9.54 2.46
CA HIS A 59 3.97 10.42 1.93
C HIS A 59 3.18 9.63 0.88
N ALA A 60 1.87 9.87 0.80
CA ALA A 60 1.01 9.20 -0.17
C ALA A 60 1.32 9.71 -1.59
N VAL A 61 1.79 8.82 -2.47
CA VAL A 61 2.15 9.18 -3.86
C VAL A 61 0.97 9.80 -4.63
N VAL A 62 -0.26 9.37 -4.34
CA VAL A 62 -1.48 9.93 -4.95
C VAL A 62 -1.62 11.43 -4.70
N GLU A 63 -1.18 11.95 -3.55
CA GLU A 63 -1.24 13.38 -3.24
C GLU A 63 -0.21 14.18 -4.04
N ILE A 64 0.95 13.58 -4.33
CA ILE A 64 1.97 14.18 -5.21
C ILE A 64 1.47 14.25 -6.65
N GLU A 65 0.79 13.20 -7.12
CA GLU A 65 0.13 13.20 -8.44
C GLU A 65 -0.89 14.33 -8.52
N ARG A 66 -1.80 14.43 -7.54
CA ARG A 66 -2.83 15.50 -7.46
C ARG A 66 -2.20 16.88 -7.48
N PHE A 67 -1.17 17.09 -6.67
CA PHE A 67 -0.47 18.38 -6.61
C PHE A 67 0.12 18.80 -7.96
N LEU A 68 0.86 17.90 -8.63
CA LEU A 68 1.54 18.21 -9.88
C LEU A 68 0.59 18.27 -11.09
N MET A 69 -0.49 17.49 -11.07
CA MET A 69 -1.37 17.28 -12.21
C MET A 69 -2.74 17.96 -12.07
N LYS A 70 -2.87 18.94 -11.16
CA LYS A 70 -4.10 19.74 -10.93
C LYS A 70 -5.29 18.86 -10.55
N ASP A 71 -5.13 18.13 -9.45
CA ASP A 71 -6.11 17.21 -8.88
C ASP A 71 -6.47 16.02 -9.80
N ILE A 72 -5.62 15.72 -10.79
CA ILE A 72 -5.69 14.50 -11.58
C ILE A 72 -4.72 13.48 -10.97
N ASP A 73 -5.21 12.28 -10.68
CA ASP A 73 -4.40 11.18 -10.17
C ASP A 73 -4.61 9.91 -11.02
N HIS A 74 -3.87 8.85 -10.66
CA HIS A 74 -4.02 7.55 -11.31
C HIS A 74 -5.44 6.97 -11.15
N GLN A 75 -6.18 7.29 -10.08
CA GLN A 75 -7.55 6.78 -9.91
C GLN A 75 -8.49 7.39 -10.96
N ILE A 76 -8.41 8.70 -11.20
CA ILE A 76 -9.21 9.42 -12.20
C ILE A 76 -8.87 8.92 -13.61
N ILE A 77 -7.57 8.76 -13.91
CA ILE A 77 -7.12 8.28 -15.21
C ILE A 77 -7.57 6.84 -15.45
N GLY A 78 -7.37 5.96 -14.45
CA GLY A 78 -7.81 4.58 -14.50
C GLY A 78 -9.32 4.44 -14.62
N GLY A 79 -10.08 5.24 -13.86
CA GLY A 79 -11.54 5.27 -13.91
C GLY A 79 -12.07 5.63 -15.29
N ARG A 80 -11.49 6.64 -15.95
CA ARG A 80 -11.85 7.02 -17.33
C ARG A 80 -11.54 5.90 -18.34
N LEU A 81 -10.43 5.18 -18.16
CA LEU A 81 -10.11 4.05 -19.02
C LEU A 81 -11.10 2.90 -18.80
N ALA A 82 -11.43 2.60 -17.55
CA ALA A 82 -12.37 1.55 -17.17
C ALA A 82 -13.79 1.82 -17.69
N ASP A 83 -14.24 3.08 -17.64
CA ASP A 83 -15.50 3.52 -18.24
C ASP A 83 -15.50 3.29 -19.76
N ARG A 84 -14.42 3.68 -20.44
CA ARG A 84 -14.28 3.47 -21.90
C ARG A 84 -14.21 2.00 -22.30
N TRP A 85 -13.73 1.13 -21.42
CA TRP A 85 -13.72 -0.32 -21.61
C TRP A 85 -15.03 -1.00 -21.18
N GLU A 86 -16.01 -0.23 -20.73
CA GLU A 86 -17.31 -0.73 -20.25
C GLU A 86 -17.12 -1.80 -19.15
N MET A 87 -16.13 -1.61 -18.26
CA MET A 87 -15.87 -2.56 -17.18
C MET A 87 -17.06 -2.62 -16.21
N ALA A 88 -17.20 -3.74 -15.50
CA ALA A 88 -18.25 -3.90 -14.50
C ALA A 88 -18.22 -2.76 -13.45
N PRO A 89 -19.38 -2.21 -13.02
CA PRO A 89 -19.44 -1.08 -12.09
C PRO A 89 -18.64 -1.30 -10.80
N GLU A 90 -18.64 -2.52 -10.27
CA GLU A 90 -17.90 -2.89 -9.06
C GLU A 90 -16.39 -2.76 -9.24
N ILE A 91 -15.87 -3.05 -10.44
CA ILE A 91 -14.45 -2.88 -10.80
C ILE A 91 -14.12 -1.41 -11.03
N GLN A 92 -14.99 -0.65 -11.68
CA GLN A 92 -14.81 0.80 -11.86
C GLN A 92 -14.72 1.53 -10.50
N GLN A 93 -15.54 1.10 -9.52
CA GLN A 93 -15.50 1.60 -8.15
C GLN A 93 -14.17 1.31 -7.46
N VAL A 94 -13.63 0.09 -7.63
CA VAL A 94 -12.29 -0.25 -7.13
C VAL A 94 -11.22 0.65 -7.72
N ILE A 95 -11.20 0.80 -9.05
CA ILE A 95 -10.17 1.59 -9.74
C ILE A 95 -10.22 3.06 -9.29
N SER A 96 -11.42 3.62 -9.21
CA SER A 96 -11.60 5.06 -8.95
C SER A 96 -11.43 5.48 -7.48
N HIS A 97 -11.47 4.55 -6.52
CA HIS A 97 -11.60 4.90 -5.10
C HIS A 97 -10.76 4.07 -4.12
N HIS A 98 -9.82 3.24 -4.57
CA HIS A 98 -9.07 2.34 -3.69
C HIS A 98 -8.14 3.03 -2.67
N HIS A 99 -7.82 4.33 -2.85
CA HIS A 99 -7.16 5.15 -1.84
C HIS A 99 -8.13 5.85 -0.87
N GLU A 100 -9.44 5.83 -1.15
CA GLU A 100 -10.46 6.53 -0.37
C GLU A 100 -11.61 5.62 0.12
N PRO A 101 -11.33 4.44 0.71
CA PRO A 101 -12.38 3.63 1.32
C PRO A 101 -13.00 4.35 2.53
N HIS A 102 -14.32 4.26 2.62
CA HIS A 102 -15.12 4.75 3.75
C HIS A 102 -16.10 3.67 4.23
N GLU A 103 -16.84 3.97 5.30
CA GLU A 103 -17.72 3.02 5.97
C GLU A 103 -18.76 2.38 5.03
N GLN A 104 -19.30 3.14 4.09
CA GLN A 104 -20.33 2.67 3.15
C GLN A 104 -19.73 2.13 1.84
N SER A 105 -18.40 2.06 1.70
CA SER A 105 -17.77 1.49 0.52
C SER A 105 -18.16 0.02 0.31
N PRO A 106 -18.26 -0.45 -0.95
CA PRO A 106 -18.50 -1.86 -1.24
C PRO A 106 -17.44 -2.79 -0.63
N PRO A 107 -17.79 -4.04 -0.25
CA PRO A 107 -16.85 -5.00 0.32
C PRO A 107 -15.62 -5.26 -0.57
N LEU A 108 -15.81 -5.34 -1.89
CA LEU A 108 -14.71 -5.51 -2.84
C LEU A 108 -13.71 -4.33 -2.80
N LEU A 109 -14.22 -3.09 -2.79
CA LEU A 109 -13.39 -1.89 -2.68
C LEU A 109 -12.56 -1.88 -1.39
N LYS A 110 -13.20 -2.17 -0.26
CA LYS A 110 -12.51 -2.25 1.04
C LYS A 110 -11.42 -3.32 1.07
N LEU A 111 -11.69 -4.50 0.49
CA LEU A 111 -10.71 -5.58 0.40
C LEU A 111 -9.52 -5.18 -0.48
N VAL A 112 -9.76 -4.57 -1.63
CA VAL A 112 -8.68 -4.13 -2.53
C VAL A 112 -7.88 -2.99 -1.92
N ALA A 113 -8.51 -2.02 -1.26
CA ALA A 113 -7.80 -0.97 -0.54
C ALA A 113 -6.89 -1.53 0.57
N LEU A 114 -7.38 -2.51 1.34
CA LEU A 114 -6.58 -3.18 2.36
C LEU A 114 -5.42 -3.99 1.76
N ALA A 115 -5.65 -4.63 0.60
CA ALA A 115 -4.61 -5.34 -0.12
C ALA A 115 -3.55 -4.39 -0.71
N ASN A 116 -3.96 -3.23 -1.23
CA ASN A 116 -3.07 -2.17 -1.69
C ASN A 116 -2.17 -1.68 -0.55
N LEU A 117 -2.75 -1.37 0.60
CA LEU A 117 -1.99 -0.98 1.79
C LEU A 117 -0.99 -2.06 2.23
N ALA A 118 -1.38 -3.33 2.15
CA ALA A 118 -0.46 -4.44 2.44
C ALA A 118 0.69 -4.49 1.43
N GLY A 119 0.38 -4.27 0.14
CA GLY A 119 1.37 -4.11 -0.92
C GLY A 119 2.37 -2.99 -0.61
N SER A 120 1.89 -1.78 -0.30
CA SER A 120 2.72 -0.62 0.04
C SER A 120 3.51 -0.82 1.34
N THR A 121 3.00 -1.62 2.27
CA THR A 121 3.74 -1.97 3.50
C THR A 121 4.92 -2.91 3.20
N LEU A 122 4.71 -3.89 2.31
CA LEU A 122 5.68 -4.93 1.99
C LEU A 122 6.73 -4.50 0.96
N PHE A 123 6.30 -3.65 0.02
CA PHE A 123 7.03 -3.11 -1.11
C PHE A 123 6.80 -1.59 -1.18
N PRO A 124 7.25 -0.84 -0.17
CA PRO A 124 7.10 0.61 -0.20
C PRO A 124 7.85 1.21 -1.38
N TYR A 125 7.35 2.35 -1.84
CA TYR A 125 8.07 3.22 -2.75
C TYR A 125 8.40 4.52 -2.01
N PRO A 126 9.62 5.07 -2.09
CA PRO A 126 10.81 4.49 -2.72
C PRO A 126 11.27 3.18 -2.07
N ALA A 127 11.85 2.29 -2.88
CA ALA A 127 12.05 0.88 -2.52
C ALA A 127 13.29 0.56 -1.66
N THR A 128 14.09 1.56 -1.26
CA THR A 128 15.32 1.26 -0.51
C THR A 128 15.10 1.27 1.00
N ASP A 129 15.78 0.36 1.71
CA ASP A 129 15.71 0.22 3.17
C ASP A 129 16.10 1.50 3.93
N ALA A 130 16.80 2.42 3.27
CA ALA A 130 17.28 3.69 3.83
C ALA A 130 16.36 4.89 3.51
N GLN A 131 15.30 4.71 2.72
CA GLN A 131 14.44 5.80 2.28
C GLN A 131 13.04 5.74 2.89
N HIS A 132 12.53 4.54 3.18
CA HIS A 132 11.19 4.36 3.72
C HIS A 132 11.22 3.73 5.14
N PRO A 133 10.26 4.06 6.03
CA PRO A 133 10.19 3.50 7.39
C PRO A 133 9.94 1.98 7.47
N PHE A 134 9.03 1.44 6.65
CA PHE A 134 8.57 0.04 6.81
C PHE A 134 9.68 -1.04 6.82
N PRO A 135 10.70 -1.00 5.94
CA PRO A 135 11.79 -1.98 6.00
C PRO A 135 12.55 -1.92 7.34
N GLN A 136 12.76 -0.73 7.90
CA GLN A 136 13.42 -0.57 9.20
C GLN A 136 12.54 -1.04 10.35
N LEU A 137 11.24 -0.78 10.30
CA LEU A 137 10.30 -1.32 11.29
C LEU A 137 10.31 -2.85 11.28
N PHE A 138 10.34 -3.48 10.11
CA PHE A 138 10.44 -4.94 10.00
C PHE A 138 11.76 -5.46 10.58
N GLN A 139 12.88 -4.81 10.29
CA GLN A 139 14.18 -5.17 10.86
C GLN A 139 14.19 -5.04 12.40
N ARG A 140 13.51 -4.02 12.93
CA ARG A 140 13.38 -3.82 14.39
C ARG A 140 12.54 -4.92 15.04
N ILE A 141 11.51 -5.45 14.37
CA ILE A 141 10.78 -6.63 14.86
C ILE A 141 11.75 -7.80 15.03
N GLU A 142 12.57 -8.08 14.01
CA GLU A 142 13.55 -9.17 14.08
C GLU A 142 14.56 -8.99 15.23
N GLN A 143 15.04 -7.75 15.43
CA GLN A 143 15.98 -7.44 16.50
C GLN A 143 15.36 -7.60 17.89
N ALA A 144 14.13 -7.10 18.08
CA ALA A 144 13.38 -7.24 19.33
C ALA A 144 13.07 -8.71 19.66
N MET A 145 12.68 -9.50 18.64
CA MET A 145 12.48 -10.94 18.80
C MET A 145 13.78 -11.66 19.17
N LYS A 146 14.91 -11.34 18.52
CA LYS A 146 16.23 -11.91 18.87
C LYS A 146 16.65 -11.57 20.30
N LYS A 147 16.43 -10.33 20.73
CA LYS A 147 16.77 -9.85 22.08
C LYS A 147 15.93 -10.52 23.16
N SER A 148 14.63 -10.70 22.92
CA SER A 148 13.70 -11.32 23.88
C SER A 148 13.76 -12.85 23.89
N GLY A 149 14.30 -13.47 22.84
CA GLY A 149 14.29 -14.92 22.64
C GLY A 149 12.91 -15.49 22.28
N LYS A 150 11.89 -14.63 22.12
CA LYS A 150 10.52 -15.03 21.78
C LYS A 150 10.40 -15.26 20.27
N THR A 151 9.55 -16.22 19.91
CA THR A 151 9.32 -16.61 18.51
C THR A 151 7.82 -16.69 18.20
N GLY A 152 7.50 -16.74 16.91
CA GLY A 152 6.11 -16.86 16.46
C GLY A 152 5.27 -15.60 16.68
N PRO A 153 3.94 -15.71 16.54
CA PRO A 153 3.02 -14.57 16.57
C PRO A 153 3.04 -13.76 17.87
N GLU A 154 3.27 -14.40 19.02
CA GLU A 154 3.33 -13.74 20.33
C GLU A 154 4.57 -12.85 20.44
N GLY A 155 5.74 -13.34 20.02
CA GLY A 155 6.96 -12.54 20.00
C GLY A 155 6.87 -11.34 19.07
N ILE A 156 6.17 -11.47 17.94
CA ILE A 156 5.90 -10.35 17.03
C ILE A 156 4.97 -9.33 17.67
N ASP A 157 3.89 -9.78 18.32
CA ASP A 157 2.92 -8.87 18.96
C ASP A 157 3.57 -8.04 20.06
N GLU A 158 4.45 -8.66 20.85
CA GLU A 158 5.23 -7.99 21.88
C GLU A 158 6.24 -7.00 21.31
N ALA A 159 7.01 -7.40 20.30
CA ALA A 159 7.95 -6.51 19.61
C ALA A 159 7.23 -5.28 19.04
N ILE A 160 6.07 -5.47 18.41
CA ILE A 160 5.27 -4.36 17.92
C ILE A 160 4.82 -3.47 19.08
N SER A 161 4.26 -4.05 20.13
CA SER A 161 3.66 -3.30 21.24
C SER A 161 4.67 -2.52 22.09
N GLN A 162 5.89 -3.04 22.26
CA GLN A 162 6.90 -2.44 23.14
C GLN A 162 7.86 -1.51 22.40
N ASP A 163 8.31 -1.90 21.21
CA ASP A 163 9.46 -1.25 20.57
C ASP A 163 9.09 -0.45 19.32
N ILE A 164 7.90 -0.65 18.73
CA ILE A 164 7.59 -0.17 17.36
C ILE A 164 6.28 0.61 17.27
N PHE A 165 5.36 0.43 18.21
CA PHE A 165 3.98 0.91 18.11
C PHE A 165 3.87 2.41 17.78
N GLU A 166 4.58 3.27 18.51
CA GLU A 166 4.53 4.72 18.30
C GLU A 166 5.05 5.12 16.91
N ASP A 167 6.17 4.54 16.47
CA ASP A 167 6.73 4.82 15.14
C ASP A 167 5.82 4.29 14.03
N LEU A 168 5.17 3.15 14.25
CA LEU A 168 4.18 2.63 13.31
C LEU A 168 2.99 3.60 13.18
N VAL A 169 2.50 4.14 14.30
CA VAL A 169 1.41 5.14 14.30
C VAL A 169 1.85 6.41 13.56
N ASP A 170 3.06 6.91 13.79
CA ASP A 170 3.61 8.07 13.07
C ASP A 170 3.61 7.85 11.56
N VAL A 171 4.13 6.71 11.11
CA VAL A 171 4.19 6.38 9.67
C VAL A 171 2.80 6.28 9.07
N LEU A 172 1.85 5.65 9.75
CA LEU A 172 0.48 5.51 9.25
C LEU A 172 -0.25 6.86 9.17
N ASN A 173 0.02 7.79 10.10
CA ASN A 173 -0.51 9.15 10.06
C ASN A 173 0.06 9.94 8.88
N ARG A 174 1.37 9.82 8.61
CA ARG A 174 2.05 10.50 7.50
C ARG A 174 1.63 9.97 6.12
N LEU A 175 1.22 8.71 6.05
CA LEU A 175 0.65 8.11 4.84
C LEU A 175 -0.83 8.45 4.66
N GLU A 176 -1.42 9.22 5.58
CA GLU A 176 -2.83 9.66 5.55
C GLU A 176 -3.81 8.49 5.38
N ILE A 177 -3.51 7.35 6.01
CA ILE A 177 -4.32 6.15 5.85
C ILE A 177 -5.73 6.39 6.44
N PRO A 178 -6.81 6.14 5.66
CA PRO A 178 -8.17 6.35 6.14
C PRO A 178 -8.45 5.60 7.45
N SER A 179 -8.87 6.32 8.48
CA SER A 179 -9.09 5.78 9.83
C SER A 179 -10.09 4.62 9.85
N TYR A 180 -11.05 4.62 8.94
CA TYR A 180 -12.04 3.55 8.77
C TYR A 180 -11.40 2.18 8.50
N LEU A 181 -10.23 2.11 7.85
CA LEU A 181 -9.56 0.83 7.62
C LEU A 181 -9.23 0.10 8.94
N TRP A 182 -9.06 0.85 10.02
CA TRP A 182 -8.78 0.32 11.36
C TRP A 182 -10.01 -0.27 12.05
N GLU A 183 -11.22 0.05 11.57
CA GLU A 183 -12.45 -0.62 12.00
C GLU A 183 -12.59 -2.01 11.37
N ILE A 184 -12.00 -2.23 10.19
CA ILE A 184 -11.99 -3.54 9.50
C ILE A 184 -10.99 -4.49 10.16
N VAL A 185 -9.78 -3.98 10.42
CA VAL A 185 -8.70 -4.70 11.07
C VAL A 185 -7.85 -3.71 11.84
N ASP A 186 -7.65 -3.98 13.14
CA ASP A 186 -6.78 -3.12 13.94
C ASP A 186 -5.37 -3.10 13.32
N PHE A 187 -4.77 -1.90 13.25
CA PHE A 187 -3.54 -1.70 12.49
C PHE A 187 -2.37 -2.55 13.02
N LYS A 188 -2.33 -2.86 14.33
CA LYS A 188 -1.33 -3.76 14.92
C LYS A 188 -1.46 -5.16 14.35
N THR A 189 -2.67 -5.72 14.34
CA THR A 189 -2.94 -7.02 13.73
C THR A 189 -2.64 -7.02 12.24
N PHE A 190 -3.02 -5.95 11.52
CA PHE A 190 -2.70 -5.79 10.11
C PHE A 190 -1.18 -5.84 9.85
N PHE A 191 -0.40 -5.05 10.60
CA PHE A 191 1.04 -4.99 10.44
C PHE A 191 1.73 -6.31 10.80
N LYS A 192 1.29 -6.96 11.88
CA LYS A 192 1.72 -8.32 12.25
C LYS A 192 1.49 -9.32 11.12
N ILE A 193 0.32 -9.29 10.49
CA ILE A 193 -0.01 -10.17 9.36
C ILE A 193 0.92 -9.87 8.17
N CYS A 194 1.14 -8.60 7.84
CA CYS A 194 2.06 -8.20 6.77
C CYS A 194 3.46 -8.75 7.03
N TYR A 195 4.02 -8.52 8.22
CA TYR A 195 5.33 -9.05 8.60
C TYR A 195 5.42 -10.58 8.48
N MET A 196 4.42 -11.31 9.00
CA MET A 196 4.39 -12.78 8.93
C MET A 196 4.32 -13.32 7.50
N LEU A 197 3.65 -12.60 6.60
CA LEU A 197 3.48 -13.00 5.20
C LEU A 197 4.61 -12.50 4.29
N ALA A 198 5.39 -11.52 4.73
CA ALA A 198 6.43 -10.87 3.93
C ALA A 198 7.40 -11.86 3.27
N PRO A 199 7.95 -12.90 3.94
CA PRO A 199 8.87 -13.84 3.29
C PRO A 199 8.22 -14.61 2.15
N LYS A 200 6.96 -15.04 2.32
CA LYS A 200 6.22 -15.79 1.30
C LYS A 200 5.87 -14.92 0.09
N ILE A 201 5.41 -13.69 0.35
CA ILE A 201 5.01 -12.75 -0.70
C ILE A 201 6.24 -12.28 -1.49
N ARG A 202 7.35 -11.93 -0.81
CA ARG A 202 8.62 -11.55 -1.46
C ARG A 202 9.17 -12.67 -2.31
N SER A 203 9.16 -13.91 -1.81
CA SER A 203 9.62 -15.07 -2.58
C SER A 203 8.76 -15.30 -3.83
N ALA A 204 7.43 -15.17 -3.71
CA ALA A 204 6.52 -15.31 -4.85
C ALA A 204 6.70 -14.18 -5.89
N ALA A 205 6.88 -12.94 -5.44
CA ALA A 205 7.11 -11.79 -6.32
C ALA A 205 8.43 -11.94 -7.10
N ILE A 206 9.51 -12.35 -6.43
CA ILE A 206 10.81 -12.61 -7.09
C ILE A 206 10.67 -13.75 -8.12
N ALA A 207 10.00 -14.85 -7.76
CA ALA A 207 9.80 -15.97 -8.67
C ALA A 207 8.99 -15.57 -9.91
N PHE A 208 7.99 -14.71 -9.75
CA PHE A 208 7.22 -14.17 -10.87
C PHE A 208 8.10 -13.31 -11.79
N LEU A 209 8.85 -12.35 -11.23
CA LEU A 209 9.74 -11.48 -12.01
C LEU A 209 10.81 -12.27 -12.79
N GLN A 210 11.33 -13.35 -12.21
CA GLN A 210 12.29 -14.25 -12.87
C GLN A 210 11.68 -15.07 -14.02
N GLN A 211 10.37 -15.29 -14.04
CA GLN A 211 9.67 -15.99 -15.12
C GLN A 211 9.25 -15.06 -16.26
N THR A 212 9.16 -13.76 -15.99
CA THR A 212 8.65 -12.75 -16.94
C THR A 212 9.71 -11.80 -17.49
N GLY A 213 10.96 -11.92 -17.05
CA GLY A 213 12.13 -11.20 -17.57
C GLY A 213 12.98 -12.07 -18.47
#